data_AF-A0A9P6IDH6-F1
#
_entry.id   AF-A0A9P6IDH6-F1
#
_cell.length_a   1.000
_cell.length_b   1.000
_cell.length_c   1.000
_cell.angle_alpha   90.00
_cell.angle_beta   90.00
_cell.angle_gamma   90.00
#
_symmetry.space_group_name_H-M   'P 1'
#
loop_
_entity.id
_entity.type
_entity.pdbx_description
1 polymer ?
#
loop_
_entity_poly.entity_id
_entity_poly.type
_entity_poly.pdbx_seq_one_letter_code
_entity_poly.pdbx_strand_id
1 'polypeptide(L)'
;MPLRKQAPVEEKIPEVQESSRDATSSSSDRGFSDVEAGLPNLAAGLHGTSKQPTERATPHQLFYVLGLHGIGAGILSGGINFAIAYGMYTTQNLATNPIRLFQLPNTLAGDAVVTTIIQTLITWFVELIVVDHDLKKGAVRSIGFFREPVRPLLRSLMLLDRIEDGGQVVATRSKRWGPFIADQVIRVGFIFVFAFFLLWLPAIGILTAVGERRASGDWDWYFQRQWAPEIFKGVYGAVLALLTTPVMASFWLVREGWRVKKERAQLI
;
A
#
# COMPACT_ATOMS: atom_id res chain seq x y z
N MET A 1 -10.12 -24.10 -59.13
CA MET A 1 -8.72 -24.42 -59.50
C MET A 1 -7.82 -23.80 -58.43
N PRO A 2 -7.17 -24.61 -57.57
CA PRO A 2 -6.34 -24.13 -56.46
C PRO A 2 -4.90 -23.91 -56.92
N LEU A 3 -4.08 -23.17 -56.15
CA LEU A 3 -2.60 -23.11 -56.09
C LEU A 3 -2.24 -21.84 -55.29
N ARG A 4 -1.30 -21.74 -54.34
CA ARG A 4 -0.27 -22.63 -53.81
C ARG A 4 0.30 -21.93 -52.55
N LYS A 5 0.50 -22.67 -51.45
CA LYS A 5 1.28 -22.24 -50.28
C LYS A 5 2.75 -22.03 -50.66
N GLN A 6 3.40 -21.01 -50.10
CA GLN A 6 4.86 -20.98 -49.92
C GLN A 6 5.21 -20.63 -48.48
N ALA A 7 6.18 -21.38 -47.96
CA ALA A 7 6.69 -21.43 -46.59
C ALA A 7 7.87 -20.44 -46.42
N PRO A 8 8.38 -20.22 -45.19
CA PRO A 8 9.31 -19.15 -44.87
C PRO A 8 10.76 -19.49 -45.20
N VAL A 9 11.55 -18.46 -45.54
CA VAL A 9 13.00 -18.54 -45.81
C VAL A 9 13.76 -18.36 -44.50
N GLU A 10 14.68 -19.29 -44.28
CA GLU A 10 15.56 -19.49 -43.14
C GLU A 10 16.79 -18.59 -43.27
N GLU A 11 17.05 -17.75 -42.27
CA GLU A 11 18.21 -16.85 -42.23
C GLU A 11 19.37 -17.50 -41.44
N LYS A 12 20.53 -17.53 -42.08
CA LYS A 12 21.70 -18.35 -41.76
C LYS A 12 22.67 -17.58 -40.86
N ILE A 13 23.00 -18.15 -39.71
CA ILE A 13 24.07 -17.68 -38.79
C ILE A 13 25.44 -18.09 -39.37
N PRO A 14 26.45 -17.20 -39.41
CA PRO A 14 27.81 -17.61 -39.68
C PRO A 14 28.58 -18.02 -38.42
N GLU A 15 29.17 -19.20 -38.57
CA GLU A 15 30.19 -19.89 -37.77
C GLU A 15 31.54 -19.14 -37.82
N VAL A 16 32.22 -19.03 -36.68
CA VAL A 16 33.66 -18.67 -36.61
C VAL A 16 34.37 -19.71 -35.78
N GLN A 17 35.32 -20.38 -36.45
CA GLN A 17 36.17 -21.46 -35.98
C GLN A 17 37.49 -20.94 -35.38
N GLU A 18 37.87 -21.57 -34.27
CA GLU A 18 39.22 -21.99 -33.82
C GLU A 18 40.47 -21.10 -33.97
N SER A 19 41.22 -20.98 -32.86
CA SER A 19 42.66 -21.28 -32.91
C SER A 19 43.21 -21.71 -31.55
N SER A 20 43.82 -22.90 -31.56
CA SER A 20 44.52 -23.62 -30.48
C SER A 20 45.90 -23.04 -30.14
N ARG A 21 46.47 -23.58 -29.05
CA ARG A 21 47.91 -23.74 -28.64
C ARG A 21 48.16 -23.15 -27.26
N ASP A 22 48.97 -23.71 -26.36
CA ASP A 22 49.62 -25.01 -26.25
C ASP A 22 50.12 -25.15 -24.80
N ALA A 23 50.57 -26.35 -24.49
CA ALA A 23 50.94 -26.90 -23.20
C ALA A 23 52.19 -26.32 -22.47
N THR A 24 52.32 -26.78 -21.22
CA THR A 24 53.50 -27.42 -20.56
C THR A 24 54.28 -26.68 -19.44
N SER A 25 54.32 -27.37 -18.27
CA SER A 25 55.45 -27.57 -17.30
C SER A 25 56.09 -26.33 -16.61
N SER A 26 56.59 -26.32 -15.37
CA SER A 26 56.88 -27.31 -14.31
C SER A 26 57.38 -26.57 -13.05
N SER A 27 57.15 -27.17 -11.88
CA SER A 27 58.02 -27.28 -10.68
C SER A 27 58.53 -26.06 -9.88
N SER A 28 58.34 -26.19 -8.54
CA SER A 28 59.17 -25.70 -7.41
C SER A 28 59.22 -24.18 -7.17
N ASP A 29 59.30 -23.60 -5.97
CA ASP A 29 59.57 -24.04 -4.60
C ASP A 29 59.06 -22.92 -3.64
N ARG A 30 58.75 -23.29 -2.39
CA ARG A 30 58.71 -22.50 -1.13
C ARG A 30 58.36 -21.00 -1.12
N GLY A 31 57.37 -20.64 -0.29
CA GLY A 31 57.23 -19.26 0.22
C GLY A 31 56.03 -19.05 1.15
N PHE A 32 56.28 -19.16 2.45
CA PHE A 32 55.37 -18.85 3.56
C PHE A 32 54.98 -17.35 3.56
N SER A 33 53.69 -17.01 3.48
CA SER A 33 53.09 -15.81 4.13
C SER A 33 51.59 -15.70 3.80
N ASP A 34 50.77 -15.86 4.83
CA ASP A 34 49.61 -15.04 5.17
C ASP A 34 48.68 -14.61 4.01
N VAL A 35 47.79 -15.51 3.60
CA VAL A 35 46.56 -15.14 2.85
C VAL A 35 45.34 -15.51 3.69
N GLU A 36 45.21 -14.87 4.84
CA GLU A 36 43.97 -14.93 5.63
C GLU A 36 43.67 -13.56 6.27
N ALA A 37 43.59 -12.52 5.43
CA ALA A 37 43.14 -11.19 5.82
C ALA A 37 42.36 -10.52 4.67
N GLY A 38 41.27 -11.15 4.24
CA GLY A 38 40.43 -10.62 3.15
C GLY A 38 38.92 -10.81 3.30
N LEU A 39 38.44 -11.49 4.35
CA LEU A 39 37.03 -11.88 4.47
C LEU A 39 36.28 -11.45 5.76
N PRO A 40 36.51 -10.27 6.37
CA PRO A 40 35.48 -9.67 7.24
C PRO A 40 34.52 -8.72 6.49
N ASN A 41 34.94 -8.15 5.35
CA ASN A 41 34.24 -7.00 4.77
C ASN A 41 33.19 -7.34 3.70
N LEU A 42 33.14 -8.57 3.18
CA LEU A 42 32.12 -8.96 2.19
C LEU A 42 30.78 -9.33 2.85
N ALA A 43 30.81 -9.85 4.08
CA ALA A 43 29.60 -10.14 4.86
C ALA A 43 28.97 -8.88 5.47
N ALA A 44 29.75 -7.82 5.70
CA ALA A 44 29.25 -6.55 6.21
C ALA A 44 28.47 -5.73 5.15
N GLY A 45 28.68 -6.01 3.86
CA GLY A 45 28.01 -5.32 2.75
C GLY A 45 26.59 -5.81 2.40
N LEU A 46 26.18 -6.97 2.93
CA LEU A 46 24.86 -7.57 2.65
C LEU A 46 23.81 -7.31 3.74
N HIS A 47 24.22 -6.79 4.90
CA HIS A 47 23.30 -6.30 5.91
C HIS A 47 23.01 -4.84 5.64
N GLY A 48 21.98 -4.58 4.84
CA GLY A 48 21.40 -3.24 4.71
C GLY A 48 21.27 -2.62 6.09
N THR A 49 21.92 -1.48 6.28
CA THR A 49 22.04 -0.72 7.52
C THR A 49 20.66 -0.33 8.04
N SER A 50 19.96 -1.27 8.67
CA SER A 50 18.69 -1.03 9.33
C SER A 50 18.96 -0.13 10.53
N LYS A 51 18.77 1.18 10.31
CA LYS A 51 18.94 2.21 11.34
C LYS A 51 18.06 1.86 12.54
N GLN A 52 18.60 2.04 13.74
CA GLN A 52 17.92 1.65 14.98
C GLN A 52 16.49 2.24 15.06
N PRO A 53 15.48 1.43 15.45
CA PRO A 53 14.12 1.90 15.67
C PRO A 53 14.10 3.02 16.70
N THR A 54 13.29 4.05 16.46
CA THR A 54 13.25 5.20 17.37
C THR A 54 12.52 4.84 18.66
N GLU A 55 13.10 5.19 19.81
CA GLU A 55 12.53 4.93 21.15
C GLU A 55 11.51 5.97 21.63
N ARG A 56 11.38 7.09 20.90
CA ARG A 56 10.40 8.16 21.16
C ARG A 56 9.87 8.70 19.85
N ALA A 57 8.68 9.31 19.86
CA ALA A 57 8.15 9.99 18.69
C ALA A 57 9.08 11.17 18.34
N THR A 58 9.67 11.16 17.14
CA THR A 58 10.48 12.29 16.66
C THR A 58 9.61 13.30 15.91
N PRO A 59 9.93 14.60 15.95
CA PRO A 59 9.22 15.60 15.15
C PRO A 59 9.24 15.28 13.65
N HIS A 60 10.33 14.70 13.15
CA HIS A 60 10.45 14.25 11.76
C HIS A 60 9.44 13.14 11.42
N GLN A 61 9.28 12.15 12.30
CA GLN A 61 8.26 11.10 12.11
C GLN A 61 6.85 11.67 12.19
N LEU A 62 6.59 12.63 13.07
CA LEU A 62 5.30 13.29 13.17
C LEU A 62 4.98 14.07 11.88
N PHE A 63 5.95 14.81 11.36
CA PHE A 63 5.82 15.53 10.09
C PHE A 63 5.61 14.58 8.91
N TYR A 64 6.32 13.46 8.87
CA TYR A 64 6.13 12.42 7.85
C TYR A 64 4.70 11.87 7.89
N VAL A 65 4.24 11.44 9.07
CA VAL A 65 2.93 10.78 9.23
C VAL A 65 1.77 11.76 9.05
N LEU A 66 1.80 12.94 9.68
CA LEU A 66 0.67 13.88 9.64
C LEU A 66 0.76 14.88 8.47
N GLY A 67 1.98 15.31 8.12
CA GLY A 67 2.20 16.25 7.03
C GLY A 67 2.08 15.55 5.68
N LEU A 68 3.02 14.65 5.36
CA LEU A 68 3.06 13.99 4.05
C LEU A 68 1.93 12.98 3.90
N HIS A 69 1.81 12.03 4.84
CA HIS A 69 0.78 11.00 4.80
C HIS A 69 -0.57 11.47 5.35
N GLY A 70 -0.70 12.66 5.91
CA GLY A 70 -2.00 13.19 6.31
C GLY A 70 -2.48 14.24 5.31
N ILE A 71 -1.95 15.45 5.46
CA ILE A 71 -2.38 16.61 4.66
C ILE A 71 -2.05 16.40 3.17
N GLY A 72 -0.84 15.97 2.85
CA GLY A 72 -0.40 15.74 1.46
C GLY A 72 -1.26 14.69 0.76
N ALA A 73 -1.46 13.55 1.43
CA ALA A 73 -2.36 12.49 0.95
C ALA A 73 -3.82 12.97 0.82
N GLY A 74 -4.31 13.78 1.76
CA GLY A 74 -5.63 14.40 1.72
C GLY A 74 -5.84 15.27 0.49
N ILE A 75 -4.89 16.17 0.20
CA ILE A 75 -4.95 17.05 -0.99
C ILE A 75 -4.96 16.22 -2.28
N LEU A 76 -4.05 15.24 -2.38
CA LEU A 76 -3.95 14.38 -3.56
C LEU A 76 -5.22 13.55 -3.78
N SER A 77 -5.70 12.90 -2.73
CA SER A 77 -6.89 12.06 -2.78
C SER A 77 -8.14 12.88 -3.08
N GLY A 78 -8.28 14.05 -2.48
CA GLY A 78 -9.37 14.97 -2.77
C GLY A 78 -9.36 15.44 -4.22
N GLY A 79 -8.20 15.81 -4.76
CA GLY A 79 -8.05 16.19 -6.16
C GLY A 79 -8.44 15.05 -7.13
N ILE A 80 -8.00 13.83 -6.86
CA ILE A 80 -8.35 12.65 -7.69
C ILE A 80 -9.86 12.38 -7.65
N ASN A 81 -10.46 12.36 -6.45
CA ASN A 81 -11.89 12.12 -6.29
C ASN A 81 -12.73 13.23 -6.95
N PHE A 82 -12.31 14.48 -6.82
CA PHE A 82 -12.91 15.62 -7.50
C PHE A 82 -12.86 15.45 -9.03
N ALA A 83 -11.70 15.10 -9.59
CA ALA A 83 -11.52 14.91 -11.02
C ALA A 83 -12.40 13.77 -11.58
N ILE A 84 -12.51 12.67 -10.83
CA ILE A 84 -13.40 11.55 -11.19
C ILE A 84 -14.86 12.00 -11.17
N ALA A 85 -15.31 12.71 -10.11
CA ALA A 85 -16.66 13.25 -10.05
C ALA A 85 -16.92 14.20 -11.22
N TYR A 86 -15.99 15.11 -11.50
CA TYR A 86 -16.11 16.06 -12.59
C TYR A 86 -16.31 15.33 -13.92
N GLY A 87 -15.47 14.37 -14.26
CA GLY A 87 -15.62 13.58 -15.49
C GLY A 87 -16.95 12.82 -15.56
N MET A 88 -17.40 12.26 -14.44
CA MET A 88 -18.61 11.45 -14.38
C MET A 88 -19.89 12.31 -14.47
N TYR A 89 -20.01 13.36 -13.66
CA TYR A 89 -21.24 14.15 -13.57
C TYR A 89 -21.36 15.22 -14.65
N THR A 90 -20.25 15.70 -15.22
CA THR A 90 -20.30 16.64 -16.35
C THR A 90 -20.65 15.97 -17.67
N THR A 91 -20.53 14.66 -17.81
CA THR A 91 -20.83 13.96 -19.08
C THR A 91 -22.24 13.36 -19.14
N GLN A 92 -22.99 13.37 -18.03
CA GLN A 92 -24.30 12.73 -17.93
C GLN A 92 -25.47 13.62 -18.37
N ASN A 93 -26.48 12.98 -18.99
CA ASN A 93 -27.77 13.60 -19.33
C ASN A 93 -28.72 13.59 -18.12
N LEU A 94 -28.79 14.73 -17.42
CA LEU A 94 -29.61 14.89 -16.21
C LEU A 94 -31.13 14.90 -16.46
N ALA A 95 -31.55 15.13 -17.70
CA ALA A 95 -32.96 15.02 -18.08
C ALA A 95 -33.47 13.58 -17.94
N THR A 96 -32.59 12.59 -18.15
CA THR A 96 -32.93 11.16 -18.07
C THR A 96 -32.48 10.55 -16.75
N ASN A 97 -31.30 10.95 -16.24
CA ASN A 97 -30.70 10.38 -15.04
C ASN A 97 -30.26 11.50 -14.08
N PRO A 98 -31.18 12.06 -13.28
CA PRO A 98 -30.84 13.10 -12.32
C PRO A 98 -29.90 12.56 -11.23
N ILE A 99 -29.08 13.45 -10.66
CA ILE A 99 -28.21 13.11 -9.52
C ILE A 99 -29.06 13.06 -8.25
N ARG A 100 -29.00 11.92 -7.57
CA ARG A 100 -29.82 11.59 -6.42
C ARG A 100 -28.96 11.18 -5.24
N LEU A 101 -29.50 11.27 -4.03
CA LEU A 101 -28.76 10.85 -2.84
C LEU A 101 -28.66 9.34 -2.78
N PHE A 102 -29.77 8.62 -2.92
CA PHE A 102 -29.82 7.18 -2.71
C PHE A 102 -30.08 6.37 -3.97
N GLN A 103 -30.99 6.81 -4.84
CA GLN A 103 -31.44 6.03 -5.98
C GLN A 103 -30.41 5.97 -7.12
N LEU A 104 -30.34 4.80 -7.75
CA LEU A 104 -29.57 4.56 -8.98
C LEU A 104 -30.20 5.26 -10.18
N PRO A 105 -29.43 5.58 -11.25
CA PRO A 105 -28.03 5.22 -11.47
C PRO A 105 -27.00 6.19 -10.87
N ASN A 106 -27.38 7.43 -10.55
CA ASN A 106 -26.45 8.49 -10.13
C ASN A 106 -26.58 8.79 -8.64
N THR A 107 -26.16 7.85 -7.80
CA THR A 107 -26.28 7.89 -6.34
C THR A 107 -25.03 8.46 -5.68
N LEU A 108 -25.15 9.57 -4.94
CA LEU A 108 -24.02 10.12 -4.16
C LEU A 108 -23.67 9.23 -2.97
N ALA A 109 -24.68 8.61 -2.34
CA ALA A 109 -24.47 7.69 -1.23
C ALA A 109 -23.69 6.45 -1.66
N GLY A 110 -24.06 5.86 -2.80
CA GLY A 110 -23.37 4.71 -3.36
C GLY A 110 -21.94 5.05 -3.80
N ASP A 111 -21.74 6.20 -4.43
CA ASP A 111 -20.42 6.72 -4.79
C ASP A 111 -19.49 6.83 -3.56
N ALA A 112 -19.99 7.36 -2.45
CA ALA A 112 -19.23 7.47 -1.21
C ALA A 112 -18.82 6.09 -0.66
N VAL A 113 -19.71 5.10 -0.69
CA VAL A 113 -19.39 3.72 -0.27
C VAL A 113 -18.28 3.13 -1.16
N VAL A 114 -18.44 3.24 -2.48
CA VAL A 114 -17.49 2.71 -3.45
C VAL A 114 -16.13 3.39 -3.28
N THR A 115 -16.11 4.71 -3.11
CA THR A 115 -14.88 5.47 -2.79
C THR A 115 -14.24 4.94 -1.52
N THR A 116 -14.98 4.75 -0.43
CA THR A 116 -14.38 4.24 0.82
C THR A 116 -13.78 2.84 0.65
N ILE A 117 -14.46 1.92 -0.03
CA ILE A 117 -13.94 0.56 -0.27
C ILE A 117 -12.67 0.61 -1.12
N ILE A 118 -12.74 1.24 -2.29
CA ILE A 118 -11.64 1.24 -3.26
C ILE A 118 -10.44 2.00 -2.70
N GLN A 119 -10.68 3.18 -2.12
CA GLN A 119 -9.60 4.02 -1.59
C GLN A 119 -8.91 3.33 -0.42
N THR A 120 -9.64 2.81 0.58
CA THR A 120 -9.00 2.14 1.72
C THR A 120 -8.18 0.91 1.29
N LEU A 121 -8.66 0.15 0.32
CA LEU A 121 -7.95 -1.01 -0.23
C LEU A 121 -6.67 -0.60 -0.97
N ILE A 122 -6.78 0.32 -1.93
CA ILE A 122 -5.63 0.75 -2.73
C ILE A 122 -4.60 1.45 -1.84
N THR A 123 -5.05 2.37 -0.99
CA THR A 123 -4.20 3.12 -0.07
C THR A 123 -3.41 2.18 0.84
N TRP A 124 -4.01 1.12 1.37
CA TRP A 124 -3.30 0.16 2.22
C TRP A 124 -2.04 -0.42 1.56
N PHE A 125 -2.14 -0.78 0.28
CA PHE A 125 -1.02 -1.31 -0.49
C PHE A 125 -0.04 -0.23 -0.95
N VAL A 126 -0.54 0.95 -1.32
CA VAL A 126 0.33 2.09 -1.64
C VAL A 126 1.21 2.45 -0.43
N GLU A 127 0.62 2.53 0.76
CA GLU A 127 1.33 2.83 2.01
C GLU A 127 2.35 1.76 2.36
N LEU A 128 2.02 0.48 2.14
CA LEU A 128 3.00 -0.61 2.27
C LEU A 128 4.24 -0.36 1.40
N ILE A 129 4.04 -0.05 0.12
CA ILE A 129 5.14 0.14 -0.84
C ILE A 129 5.94 1.40 -0.52
N VAL A 130 5.27 2.52 -0.25
CA VAL A 130 5.91 3.82 0.01
C VAL A 130 6.71 3.77 1.31
N VAL A 131 6.11 3.30 2.40
CA VAL A 131 6.80 3.24 3.71
C VAL A 131 7.98 2.27 3.66
N ASP A 132 7.83 1.10 3.05
CA ASP A 132 8.94 0.14 2.86
C ASP A 132 10.10 0.75 2.06
N HIS A 133 9.78 1.45 0.97
CA HIS A 133 10.78 2.15 0.16
C HIS A 133 11.49 3.26 0.95
N ASP A 134 10.76 4.06 1.72
CA ASP A 134 11.31 5.17 2.50
C ASP A 134 12.15 4.70 3.69
N LEU A 135 11.79 3.56 4.29
CA LEU A 135 12.59 2.86 5.29
C LEU A 135 13.90 2.35 4.68
N LYS A 136 13.85 1.71 3.50
CA LYS A 136 15.04 1.19 2.79
C LYS A 136 16.01 2.30 2.39
N LYS A 137 15.50 3.46 1.99
CA LYS A 137 16.33 4.66 1.71
C LYS A 137 16.75 5.40 2.98
N GLY A 138 16.22 5.02 4.14
CA GLY A 138 16.48 5.65 5.42
C GLY A 138 15.98 7.10 5.51
N ALA A 139 14.95 7.44 4.72
CA ALA A 139 14.26 8.73 4.73
C ALA A 139 13.40 8.89 6.01
N VAL A 140 12.89 7.78 6.53
CA VAL A 140 12.20 7.68 7.82
C VAL A 140 12.77 6.51 8.63
N ARG A 141 12.67 6.60 9.97
CA ARG A 141 13.02 5.50 10.87
C ARG A 141 11.77 4.78 11.33
N SER A 142 11.87 3.47 11.53
CA SER A 142 10.79 2.67 12.10
C SER A 142 10.47 3.08 13.53
N ILE A 143 9.21 2.88 13.94
CA ILE A 143 8.73 3.27 15.26
C ILE A 143 8.94 2.08 16.21
N GLY A 144 9.85 2.25 17.17
CA GLY A 144 10.22 1.19 18.12
C GLY A 144 9.57 1.32 19.51
N PHE A 145 8.97 2.46 19.85
CA PHE A 145 8.53 2.71 21.23
C PHE A 145 7.32 1.88 21.66
N PHE A 146 6.50 1.38 20.73
CA PHE A 146 5.36 0.55 21.06
C PHE A 146 5.77 -0.87 21.45
N ARG A 147 5.20 -1.38 22.54
CA ARG A 147 5.38 -2.77 22.96
C ARG A 147 4.62 -3.71 22.04
N GLU A 148 5.22 -4.84 21.74
CA GLU A 148 4.61 -5.91 20.96
C GLU A 148 3.32 -6.42 21.62
N PRO A 149 2.20 -6.58 20.89
CA PRO A 149 0.97 -7.10 21.46
C PRO A 149 1.13 -8.55 21.91
N VAL A 150 0.63 -8.86 23.11
CA VAL A 150 0.67 -10.22 23.69
C VAL A 150 -0.53 -11.06 23.24
N ARG A 151 -1.67 -10.43 22.97
CA ARG A 151 -2.92 -11.14 22.63
C ARG A 151 -2.88 -11.71 21.20
N PRO A 152 -3.34 -12.96 20.99
CA PRO A 152 -3.22 -13.65 19.70
C PRO A 152 -3.98 -12.95 18.56
N LEU A 153 -5.15 -12.38 18.83
CA LEU A 153 -5.92 -11.63 17.84
C LEU A 153 -5.21 -10.33 17.41
N LEU A 154 -4.59 -9.62 18.35
CA LEU A 154 -3.84 -8.40 18.04
C LEU A 154 -2.53 -8.70 17.32
N ARG A 155 -1.87 -9.82 17.65
CA ARG A 155 -0.69 -10.29 16.91
C ARG A 155 -1.05 -10.67 15.47
N SER A 156 -2.13 -11.42 15.29
CA SER A 156 -2.70 -11.69 13.97
C SER A 156 -3.00 -10.37 13.26
N LEU A 157 -3.80 -9.46 13.83
CA LEU A 157 -4.13 -8.13 13.28
C LEU A 157 -2.93 -7.19 13.05
N MET A 158 -1.73 -7.55 13.52
CA MET A 158 -0.49 -6.80 13.27
C MET A 158 0.53 -7.52 12.37
N LEU A 159 0.21 -8.72 11.85
CA LEU A 159 1.10 -9.55 11.01
C LEU A 159 2.31 -10.06 11.79
N LEU A 160 2.11 -10.38 13.08
CA LEU A 160 3.13 -10.98 13.92
C LEU A 160 2.91 -12.48 14.06
N ASP A 161 4.03 -13.21 14.18
CA ASP A 161 4.03 -14.65 14.38
C ASP A 161 3.22 -15.04 15.63
N ARG A 162 2.43 -16.11 15.52
CA ARG A 162 1.65 -16.65 16.64
C ARG A 162 2.61 -17.27 17.66
N ILE A 163 2.45 -16.92 18.93
CA ILE A 163 3.14 -17.58 20.04
C ILE A 163 2.27 -18.77 20.43
N GLU A 164 2.80 -19.98 20.33
CA GLU A 164 2.12 -21.17 20.87
C GLU A 164 2.45 -21.35 22.36
N ASP A 165 1.53 -21.98 23.08
CA ASP A 165 1.63 -22.27 24.51
C ASP A 165 2.86 -23.14 24.77
N GLY A 166 3.94 -22.53 25.25
CA GLY A 166 5.28 -23.12 25.31
C GLY A 166 6.41 -22.16 24.92
N GLY A 167 6.08 -20.95 24.46
CA GLY A 167 7.07 -19.90 24.15
C GLY A 167 7.77 -20.09 22.81
N GLN A 168 7.40 -21.12 22.05
CA GLN A 168 7.87 -21.29 20.68
C GLN A 168 7.12 -20.33 19.74
N VAL A 169 7.88 -19.54 19.01
CA VAL A 169 7.37 -18.65 17.97
C VAL A 169 7.23 -19.46 16.69
N VAL A 170 6.04 -20.00 16.44
CA VAL A 170 5.76 -20.64 15.15
C VAL A 170 5.62 -19.52 14.14
N ALA A 171 6.59 -19.41 13.24
CA ALA A 171 6.49 -18.48 12.13
C ALA A 171 5.23 -18.83 11.33
N THR A 172 4.18 -17.99 11.42
CA THR A 172 2.96 -18.11 10.61
C THR A 172 3.22 -17.73 9.15
N ARG A 173 4.45 -17.93 8.68
CA ARG A 173 4.90 -17.73 7.31
C ARG A 173 4.38 -18.89 6.47
N SER A 174 3.07 -18.95 6.30
CA SER A 174 2.47 -19.65 5.17
C SER A 174 3.07 -19.03 3.91
N LYS A 175 3.88 -19.81 3.18
CA LYS A 175 4.41 -19.48 1.84
C LYS A 175 3.30 -19.31 0.79
N ARG A 176 2.03 -19.44 1.18
CA ARG A 176 0.86 -19.35 0.30
C ARG A 176 0.34 -17.91 0.31
N TRP A 177 0.17 -17.36 -0.89
CA TRP A 177 -0.30 -16.00 -1.12
C TRP A 177 -1.75 -15.77 -0.64
N GLY A 178 -2.60 -16.81 -0.66
CA GLY A 178 -4.02 -16.70 -0.29
C GLY A 178 -4.26 -16.21 1.15
N PRO A 179 -3.74 -16.90 2.19
CA PRO A 179 -3.86 -16.45 3.58
C PRO A 179 -3.32 -15.05 3.83
N PHE A 180 -2.23 -14.67 3.15
CA PHE A 180 -1.67 -13.33 3.25
C PHE A 180 -2.64 -12.25 2.75
N ILE A 181 -3.29 -12.48 1.61
CA ILE A 181 -4.30 -11.55 1.07
C ILE A 181 -5.52 -11.49 1.99
N ALA A 182 -6.00 -12.63 2.50
CA ALA A 182 -7.11 -12.67 3.44
C ALA A 182 -6.81 -11.84 4.71
N ASP A 183 -5.60 -11.95 5.25
CA ASP A 183 -5.15 -11.15 6.40
C ASP A 183 -5.09 -9.65 6.10
N GLN A 184 -4.74 -9.24 4.86
CA GLN A 184 -4.81 -7.82 4.47
C GLN A 184 -6.25 -7.33 4.37
N VAL A 185 -7.12 -8.11 3.71
CA VAL A 185 -8.53 -7.76 3.52
C VAL A 185 -9.24 -7.58 4.85
N ILE A 186 -8.94 -8.40 5.86
CA ILE A 186 -9.53 -8.25 7.20
C ILE A 186 -9.15 -6.90 7.83
N ARG A 187 -7.88 -6.48 7.74
CA ARG A 187 -7.42 -5.19 8.30
C ARG A 187 -8.01 -4.00 7.58
N VAL A 188 -7.97 -4.05 6.25
CA VAL A 188 -8.61 -3.05 5.41
C VAL A 188 -10.10 -2.99 5.73
N GLY A 189 -10.74 -4.14 5.94
CA GLY A 189 -12.12 -4.25 6.38
C GLY A 189 -12.41 -3.53 7.70
N PHE A 190 -11.54 -3.66 8.71
CA PHE A 190 -11.70 -2.91 9.97
C PHE A 190 -11.57 -1.40 9.77
N ILE A 191 -10.58 -0.95 9.00
CA ILE A 191 -10.40 0.48 8.70
C ILE A 191 -11.58 1.00 7.88
N PHE A 192 -12.04 0.23 6.90
CA PHE A 192 -13.22 0.50 6.09
C PHE A 192 -14.45 0.66 6.97
N VAL A 193 -14.77 -0.31 7.83
CA VAL A 193 -15.95 -0.26 8.70
C VAL A 193 -15.93 0.99 9.57
N PHE A 194 -14.78 1.28 10.19
CA PHE A 194 -14.63 2.47 11.01
C PHE A 194 -14.81 3.76 10.20
N ALA A 195 -14.11 3.89 9.07
CA ALA A 195 -14.20 5.06 8.20
C ALA A 195 -15.60 5.23 7.59
N PHE A 196 -16.26 4.12 7.24
CA PHE A 196 -17.61 4.11 6.70
C PHE A 196 -18.58 4.70 7.71
N PHE A 197 -18.66 4.18 8.93
CA PHE A 197 -19.58 4.74 9.92
C PHE A 197 -19.23 6.17 10.30
N LEU A 198 -17.94 6.50 10.39
CA LEU A 198 -17.48 7.82 10.79
C LEU A 198 -17.74 8.89 9.71
N LEU A 199 -17.60 8.57 8.43
CA LEU A 199 -17.67 9.57 7.35
C LEU A 199 -18.96 9.47 6.54
N TRP A 200 -19.45 8.27 6.28
CA TRP A 200 -20.65 8.08 5.48
C TRP A 200 -21.89 8.61 6.21
N LEU A 201 -22.06 8.31 7.51
CA LEU A 201 -23.24 8.78 8.25
C LEU A 201 -23.33 10.32 8.30
N PRO A 202 -22.26 11.06 8.67
CA PRO A 202 -22.29 12.52 8.59
C PRO A 202 -22.46 13.05 7.16
N ALA A 203 -21.83 12.40 6.17
CA ALA A 203 -21.99 12.79 4.76
C ALA A 203 -23.46 12.73 4.32
N ILE A 204 -24.18 11.65 4.65
CA ILE A 204 -25.62 11.55 4.39
C ILE A 204 -26.40 12.63 5.13
N GLY A 205 -26.08 12.89 6.41
CA GLY A 205 -26.71 13.98 7.17
C GLY A 205 -26.53 15.35 6.51
N ILE A 206 -25.33 15.66 6.04
CA ILE A 206 -25.02 16.93 5.34
C ILE A 206 -25.75 16.98 3.99
N LEU A 207 -25.70 15.91 3.21
CA LEU A 207 -26.33 15.86 1.89
C LEU A 207 -27.86 15.95 1.98
N THR A 208 -28.49 15.32 2.98
CA THR A 208 -29.94 15.47 3.20
C THR A 208 -30.34 16.88 3.64
N ALA A 209 -29.45 17.63 4.29
CA ALA A 209 -29.69 19.01 4.68
C ALA A 209 -29.56 20.01 3.50
N VAL A 210 -28.68 19.71 2.54
CA VAL A 210 -28.41 20.58 1.37
C VAL A 210 -29.27 20.21 0.16
N GLY A 211 -29.64 18.94 0.02
CA GLY A 211 -30.36 18.44 -1.15
C GLY A 211 -31.80 18.95 -1.24
N GLU A 212 -32.29 19.08 -2.47
CA GLU A 212 -33.65 19.53 -2.73
C GLU A 212 -34.63 18.36 -2.77
N ARG A 213 -35.75 18.48 -2.05
CA ARG A 213 -36.87 17.54 -2.17
C ARG A 213 -37.87 18.04 -3.20
N ARG A 214 -38.26 17.18 -4.14
CA ARG A 214 -39.31 17.50 -5.13
C ARG A 214 -40.69 17.24 -4.54
N ALA A 215 -41.65 18.13 -4.81
CA ALA A 215 -42.96 18.17 -4.16
C ALA A 215 -43.92 17.00 -4.51
N SER A 216 -43.56 16.10 -5.42
CA SER A 216 -44.44 15.03 -5.90
C SER A 216 -44.01 13.64 -5.43
N GLY A 217 -44.33 13.27 -4.18
CA GLY A 217 -44.25 11.89 -3.69
C GLY A 217 -42.87 11.22 -3.68
N ASP A 218 -41.81 11.97 -3.96
CA ASP A 218 -40.45 11.44 -3.99
C ASP A 218 -39.80 11.55 -2.61
N TRP A 219 -39.12 10.48 -2.19
CA TRP A 219 -38.45 10.39 -0.90
C TRP A 219 -36.96 10.75 -0.99
N ASP A 220 -36.42 10.89 -2.20
CA ASP A 220 -35.01 11.15 -2.45
C ASP A 220 -34.69 12.65 -2.52
N TRP A 221 -33.40 12.96 -2.40
CA TRP A 221 -32.84 14.30 -2.48
C TRP A 221 -32.10 14.48 -3.81
N TYR A 222 -32.31 15.63 -4.42
CA TYR A 222 -31.77 15.98 -5.72
C TYR A 222 -30.66 17.00 -5.60
N PHE A 223 -29.67 16.88 -6.48
CA PHE A 223 -28.52 17.78 -6.53
C PHE A 223 -28.34 18.36 -7.93
N GLN A 224 -27.83 19.58 -7.96
CA GLN A 224 -27.47 20.26 -9.18
C GLN A 224 -26.25 19.61 -9.83
N ARG A 225 -26.13 19.80 -11.15
CA ARG A 225 -25.06 19.21 -11.97
C ARG A 225 -23.67 19.58 -11.50
N GLN A 226 -23.49 20.86 -11.19
CA GLN A 226 -22.18 21.46 -11.06
C GLN A 226 -21.91 21.80 -9.62
N TRP A 227 -20.68 21.51 -9.23
CA TRP A 227 -20.02 21.78 -7.96
C TRP A 227 -20.51 20.94 -6.80
N ALA A 228 -21.82 20.67 -6.66
CA ALA A 228 -22.33 19.87 -5.54
C ALA A 228 -21.69 18.46 -5.47
N PRO A 229 -21.76 17.62 -6.52
CA PRO A 229 -21.20 16.28 -6.46
C PRO A 229 -19.66 16.28 -6.52
N GLU A 230 -19.04 17.22 -7.23
CA GLU A 230 -17.58 17.30 -7.33
C GLU A 230 -16.93 17.74 -6.03
N ILE A 231 -17.46 18.80 -5.40
CA ILE A 231 -17.00 19.26 -4.08
C ILE A 231 -17.25 18.16 -3.05
N PHE A 232 -18.42 17.54 -3.06
CA PHE A 232 -18.73 16.43 -2.15
C PHE A 232 -17.67 15.33 -2.25
N LYS A 233 -17.42 14.81 -3.47
CA LYS A 233 -16.48 13.69 -3.67
C LYS A 233 -15.05 14.10 -3.33
N GLY A 234 -14.66 15.32 -3.71
CA GLY A 234 -13.34 15.86 -3.40
C GLY A 234 -13.09 16.00 -1.89
N VAL A 235 -14.03 16.62 -1.16
CA VAL A 235 -13.93 16.77 0.29
C VAL A 235 -13.98 15.41 0.99
N TYR A 236 -14.89 14.53 0.57
CA TYR A 236 -15.03 13.19 1.15
C TYR A 236 -13.73 12.38 0.99
N GLY A 237 -13.17 12.35 -0.22
CA GLY A 237 -11.90 11.69 -0.50
C GLY A 237 -10.73 12.27 0.30
N ALA A 238 -10.66 13.61 0.42
CA ALA A 238 -9.63 14.29 1.19
C ALA A 238 -9.69 13.95 2.68
N VAL A 239 -10.88 14.03 3.29
CA VAL A 239 -11.08 13.71 4.71
C VAL A 239 -10.83 12.23 4.96
N LEU A 240 -11.28 11.35 4.07
CA LEU A 240 -11.03 9.92 4.16
C LEU A 240 -9.52 9.62 4.15
N ALA A 241 -8.76 10.19 3.22
CA ALA A 241 -7.32 10.04 3.19
C ALA A 241 -6.69 10.60 4.46
N LEU A 242 -6.95 11.86 4.80
CA LEU A 242 -6.41 12.53 5.99
C LEU A 242 -6.55 11.70 7.28
N LEU A 243 -7.65 10.94 7.42
CA LEU A 243 -7.87 10.06 8.57
C LEU A 243 -7.22 8.69 8.44
N THR A 244 -7.21 8.10 7.24
CA THR A 244 -6.80 6.70 7.05
C THR A 244 -5.32 6.56 6.72
N THR A 245 -4.74 7.42 5.88
CA THR A 245 -3.34 7.29 5.45
C THR A 245 -2.34 7.43 6.60
N PRO A 246 -2.46 8.37 7.57
CA PRO A 246 -1.54 8.42 8.70
C PRO A 246 -1.60 7.17 9.58
N VAL A 247 -2.80 6.60 9.74
CA VAL A 247 -3.02 5.38 10.53
C VAL A 247 -2.35 4.19 9.85
N MET A 248 -2.52 4.05 8.53
CA MET A 248 -1.88 2.99 7.73
C MET A 248 -0.36 3.14 7.71
N ALA A 249 0.17 4.34 7.48
CA ALA A 249 1.61 4.61 7.51
C ALA A 249 2.21 4.29 8.88
N SER A 250 1.54 4.70 9.95
CA SER A 250 1.94 4.39 11.33
C SER A 250 1.96 2.89 11.59
N PHE A 251 0.94 2.16 11.12
CA PHE A 251 0.88 0.70 11.23
C PHE A 251 2.13 0.05 10.62
N TRP A 252 2.51 0.46 9.40
CA TRP A 252 3.68 -0.08 8.71
C TRP A 252 4.99 0.28 9.41
N LEU A 253 5.14 1.52 9.88
CA LEU A 253 6.32 1.95 10.63
C LEU A 253 6.51 1.21 11.95
N VAL A 254 5.42 0.94 12.68
CA VAL A 254 5.45 0.20 13.95
C VAL A 254 5.76 -1.27 13.71
N ARG A 255 5.09 -1.89 12.72
CA ARG A 255 5.34 -3.28 12.35
C ARG A 255 6.82 -3.51 12.01
N GLU A 256 7.41 -2.60 11.25
CA GLU A 256 8.82 -2.67 10.91
C GLU A 256 9.72 -2.51 12.14
N GLY A 257 9.35 -1.63 13.07
CA GLY A 257 10.09 -1.44 14.32
C GLY A 257 10.20 -2.74 15.12
N TRP A 258 9.12 -3.53 15.15
CA TRP A 258 9.14 -4.86 15.77
C TRP A 258 10.00 -5.86 15.01
N ARG A 259 9.94 -5.87 13.67
CA ARG A 259 10.77 -6.75 12.83
C ARG A 259 12.27 -6.55 13.11
N VAL A 260 12.73 -5.30 13.07
CA VAL A 260 14.14 -4.96 13.31
C VAL A 260 14.59 -5.31 14.72
N LYS A 261 13.74 -5.11 15.74
CA LYS A 261 14.04 -5.51 17.12
C LYS A 261 14.23 -7.03 17.27
N LYS A 262 13.38 -7.82 16.62
CA LYS A 262 13.44 -9.29 16.66
C LYS A 262 14.70 -9.82 15.97
N GLU A 263 15.04 -9.29 14.80
CA GLU A 263 16.27 -9.66 14.09
C GLU A 263 17.51 -9.37 14.93
N ARG A 264 17.55 -8.23 15.63
CA ARG A 264 18.67 -7.90 16.52
C ARG A 264 18.76 -8.82 17.74
N ALA A 265 17.63 -9.17 18.37
CA ALA A 265 17.60 -10.05 19.52
C ALA A 265 18.07 -11.49 19.21
N GLN A 266 18.08 -11.88 17.93
CA GLN A 266 18.62 -13.16 17.48
C GLN A 266 20.13 -13.13 17.20
N LEU A 267 20.73 -11.94 17.12
CA LEU A 267 22.15 -11.72 16.84
C LEU A 267 23.00 -11.51 18.11
N ILE A 268 22.36 -11.39 19.28
CA ILE A 268 22.98 -11.24 20.60
C ILE A 268 22.79 -12.56 21.36
#